data_AF-A0A1Y6IZL8-F1
#
_entry.id   AF-A0A1Y6IZL8-F1
#
_cell.length_a   1.000
_cell.length_b   1.000
_cell.length_c   1.000
_cell.angle_alpha   90.00
_cell.angle_beta   90.00
_cell.angle_gamma   90.00
#
_symmetry.space_group_name_H-M   'P 1'
#
loop_
_entity.id
_entity.type
_entity.pdbx_description
1 polymer ?
#
loop_
_entity_poly.entity_id
_entity_poly.type
_entity_poly.pdbx_seq_one_letter_code
_entity_poly.pdbx_strand_id
1 'polypeptide(L)'
;MSSKRYPEEFKIEAVKQVTEKGHSVADVANRLGTTTHSLYAWVKRYGPDSSQHQAQSDESAEIRRLRKELQRVTEERDILKKAAVYFASQSD
;
A
#
# COMPACT_ATOMS: atom_id res chain seq x y z
N MET A 1 27.20 23.49 8.13
CA MET A 1 25.77 23.77 7.80
C MET A 1 24.93 22.60 8.30
N SER A 2 24.09 22.81 9.31
CA SER A 2 23.19 21.76 9.81
C SER A 2 22.14 21.45 8.75
N SER A 3 22.09 20.20 8.26
CA SER A 3 21.04 19.80 7.34
C SER A 3 19.71 19.80 8.09
N LYS A 4 18.75 20.63 7.67
CA LYS A 4 17.40 20.62 8.24
C LYS A 4 16.79 19.22 8.02
N ARG A 5 16.58 18.46 9.10
CA ARG A 5 15.96 17.14 9.03
C ARG A 5 14.45 17.30 9.01
N TYR A 6 13.85 16.95 7.89
CA TYR A 6 12.41 16.85 7.77
C TYR A 6 11.95 15.46 8.23
N PRO A 7 10.84 15.38 8.99
CA PRO A 7 10.17 14.12 9.29
C PRO A 7 9.75 13.38 8.01
N GLU A 8 9.53 12.08 8.10
CA GLU A 8 9.20 11.25 6.95
C GLU A 8 7.80 11.56 6.41
N GLU A 9 6.84 11.76 7.31
CA GLU A 9 5.47 12.17 6.99
C GLU A 9 5.44 13.49 6.19
N PHE A 10 6.32 14.43 6.52
CA PHE A 10 6.43 15.70 5.79
C PHE A 10 6.92 15.47 4.35
N LYS A 11 7.91 14.59 4.17
CA LYS A 11 8.45 14.27 2.84
C LYS A 11 7.43 13.55 1.99
N ILE A 12 6.68 12.62 2.58
CA ILE A 12 5.62 11.87 1.90
C ILE A 12 4.52 12.83 1.43
N GLU A 13 4.04 13.72 2.30
CA GLU A 13 3.02 14.70 1.90
C GLU A 13 3.51 15.68 0.83
N ALA A 14 4.79 16.07 0.88
CA ALA A 14 5.39 16.88 -0.18
C ALA A 14 5.43 16.13 -1.53
N VAL A 15 5.72 14.83 -1.52
CA VAL A 15 5.70 13.99 -2.73
C VAL A 15 4.29 13.84 -3.27
N LYS A 16 3.27 13.63 -2.43
CA LYS A 16 1.87 13.57 -2.86
C LYS A 16 1.39 14.83 -3.56
N GLN A 17 1.88 16.01 -3.17
CA GLN A 17 1.56 17.24 -3.88
C GLN A 17 2.04 17.21 -5.34
N VAL A 18 3.15 16.52 -5.62
CA VAL A 18 3.68 16.37 -6.98
C VAL A 18 2.96 15.23 -7.72
N THR A 19 2.81 14.07 -7.09
CA THR A 19 2.35 12.85 -7.76
C THR A 19 0.84 12.73 -7.86
N GLU A 20 0.11 13.15 -6.83
CA GLU A 20 -1.36 13.03 -6.77
C GLU A 20 -2.06 14.33 -7.16
N LYS A 21 -1.51 15.49 -6.74
CA LYS A 21 -2.11 16.81 -7.01
C LYS A 21 -1.56 17.50 -8.26
N GLY A 22 -0.56 16.92 -8.92
CA GLY A 22 -0.02 17.39 -10.20
C GLY A 22 0.72 18.73 -10.13
N HIS A 23 1.16 19.17 -8.94
CA HIS A 23 1.96 20.39 -8.84
C HIS A 23 3.39 20.19 -9.33
N SER A 24 4.00 21.24 -9.89
CA SER A 24 5.41 21.18 -10.27
C SER A 24 6.32 21.07 -9.03
N VAL A 25 7.46 20.39 -9.19
CA VAL A 25 8.49 20.27 -8.14
C VAL A 25 8.99 21.66 -7.72
N ALA A 26 9.11 22.59 -8.66
CA ALA A 26 9.53 23.97 -8.36
C ALA A 26 8.52 24.69 -7.44
N ASP A 27 7.23 24.60 -7.75
CA ASP A 27 6.19 25.28 -6.97
C ASP A 27 6.06 24.71 -5.56
N VAL A 28 6.16 23.39 -5.43
CA VAL A 28 6.10 22.73 -4.11
C VAL A 28 7.36 23.06 -3.30
N ALA A 29 8.54 23.05 -3.92
CA ALA A 29 9.78 23.41 -3.24
C ALA A 29 9.74 24.85 -2.70
N ASN A 30 9.27 25.79 -3.52
CA ASN A 30 9.11 27.20 -3.14
C ASN A 30 8.10 27.37 -1.98
N ARG A 31 6.92 26.73 -2.09
CA ARG A 31 5.87 26.79 -1.04
C ARG A 31 6.32 26.20 0.29
N LEU A 32 7.12 25.13 0.27
CA LEU A 32 7.59 24.43 1.47
C LEU A 32 8.92 24.97 2.01
N GLY A 33 9.54 25.94 1.34
CA GLY A 33 10.85 26.48 1.73
C GLY A 33 11.97 25.42 1.68
N THR A 34 11.90 24.50 0.71
CA THR A 34 12.90 23.45 0.48
C THR A 34 13.56 23.62 -0.89
N THR A 35 14.57 22.83 -1.19
CA THR A 35 15.22 22.84 -2.50
C THR A 35 14.53 21.87 -3.45
N THR A 36 14.48 22.22 -4.74
CA THR A 36 14.00 21.32 -5.80
C THR A 36 14.78 20.01 -5.82
N HIS A 37 16.09 20.06 -5.59
CA HIS A 37 16.94 18.88 -5.46
C HIS A 37 16.47 17.93 -4.34
N SER A 38 16.18 18.46 -3.15
CA SER A 38 15.66 17.65 -2.04
C SER A 38 14.32 17.02 -2.40
N LEU A 39 13.46 17.78 -3.06
CA LEU A 39 12.14 17.29 -3.45
C LEU A 39 12.20 16.20 -4.52
N TYR A 40 13.07 16.32 -5.54
CA TYR A 40 13.32 15.23 -6.49
C TYR A 40 13.86 13.97 -5.80
N ALA A 41 14.76 14.11 -4.83
CA ALA A 41 15.25 12.98 -4.06
C ALA A 41 14.13 12.30 -3.25
N TRP A 42 13.18 13.07 -2.72
CA TRP A 42 12.02 12.52 -2.02
C TRP A 42 11.05 11.83 -3.00
N VAL A 43 10.78 12.43 -4.16
CA VAL A 43 9.93 11.81 -5.21
C VAL A 43 10.52 10.47 -5.65
N LYS A 44 11.83 10.38 -5.84
CA LYS A 44 12.49 9.11 -6.18
C LYS A 44 12.33 8.04 -5.10
N ARG A 45 12.32 8.44 -3.83
CA ARG A 45 12.29 7.52 -2.68
C ARG A 45 10.86 7.11 -2.28
N TYR A 46 9.93 8.04 -2.34
CA TYR A 46 8.57 7.89 -1.80
C TYR A 46 7.48 7.98 -2.87
N GLY A 47 7.85 8.27 -4.12
CA GLY A 47 6.92 8.29 -5.23
C GLY A 47 6.51 6.90 -5.70
N PRO A 48 5.54 6.82 -6.62
CA PRO A 48 4.97 5.56 -7.10
C PRO A 48 5.98 4.65 -7.80
N ASP A 49 7.03 5.22 -8.38
CA ASP A 49 8.09 4.48 -9.07
C ASP A 49 9.17 3.94 -8.12
N SER A 50 9.08 4.21 -6.82
CA SER A 50 10.06 3.68 -5.88
C SER A 50 9.86 2.17 -5.71
N SER A 51 10.95 1.42 -5.74
CA SER A 51 10.91 -0.05 -5.61
C SER A 51 10.23 -0.50 -4.32
N GLN A 52 10.39 0.27 -3.24
CA GLN A 52 9.70 0.04 -1.98
C GLN A 52 8.19 0.26 -2.09
N HIS A 53 7.75 1.31 -2.78
CA HIS A 53 6.32 1.57 -2.95
C HIS A 53 5.65 0.51 -3.82
N GLN A 54 6.32 0.08 -4.89
CA GLN A 54 5.85 -1.02 -5.74
C GLN A 54 5.78 -2.34 -4.98
N ALA A 55 6.85 -2.71 -4.25
CA ALA A 55 6.85 -3.93 -3.44
C ALA A 55 5.74 -3.94 -2.39
N GLN A 56 5.48 -2.81 -1.72
CA GLN A 56 4.40 -2.69 -0.75
C GLN A 56 3.01 -2.81 -1.39
N SER A 57 2.83 -2.23 -2.59
CA SER A 57 1.60 -2.36 -3.38
C SER A 57 1.34 -3.81 -3.78
N ASP A 58 2.37 -4.51 -4.26
CA ASP A 58 2.31 -5.91 -4.69
C ASP A 58 2.01 -6.84 -3.51
N GLU A 59 2.69 -6.64 -2.37
CA GLU A 59 2.42 -7.38 -1.14
C GLU A 59 0.97 -7.18 -0.67
N SER A 60 0.47 -5.94 -0.73
CA SER A 60 -0.92 -5.63 -0.38
C SER A 60 -1.92 -6.30 -1.32
N ALA A 61 -1.59 -6.41 -2.61
CA ALA A 61 -2.42 -7.11 -3.60
C ALA A 61 -2.46 -8.62 -3.33
N GLU A 62 -1.31 -9.21 -3.00
CA GLU A 62 -1.22 -10.64 -2.67
C GLU A 62 -1.96 -10.96 -1.37
N ILE A 63 -1.86 -10.11 -0.34
CA ILE A 63 -2.65 -10.28 0.90
C ILE A 63 -4.14 -10.29 0.61
N ARG A 64 -4.63 -9.40 -0.27
CA ARG A 64 -6.06 -9.38 -0.66
C ARG A 64 -6.46 -10.66 -1.40
N ARG A 65 -5.60 -11.16 -2.28
CA ARG A 65 -5.82 -12.41 -3.01
C ARG A 65 -5.88 -13.59 -2.05
N LEU A 66 -4.90 -13.72 -1.17
CA LEU A 66 -4.81 -14.81 -0.19
C LEU A 66 -6.00 -14.81 0.78
N ARG A 67 -6.46 -13.64 1.22
CA ARG A 67 -7.67 -13.54 2.06
C ARG A 67 -8.92 -14.04 1.36
N LYS A 68 -9.12 -13.71 0.08
CA LYS A 68 -10.25 -14.23 -0.71
C LYS A 68 -10.17 -15.75 -0.88
N GLU A 69 -8.99 -16.26 -1.17
CA GLU A 69 -8.79 -17.70 -1.35
C GLU A 69 -9.01 -18.47 -0.05
N LEU A 70 -8.51 -17.95 1.07
CA LEU A 70 -8.72 -18.52 2.39
C LEU A 70 -10.21 -18.55 2.75
N GLN A 71 -10.94 -17.48 2.44
CA GLN A 71 -12.40 -17.44 2.63
C GLN A 71 -13.09 -18.53 1.81
N ARG A 72 -12.81 -18.61 0.51
CA ARG A 72 -13.38 -19.62 -0.41
C ARG A 72 -13.16 -21.04 0.10
N VAL A 73 -11.91 -21.39 0.41
CA VAL A 73 -11.54 -22.73 0.89
C VAL A 73 -12.17 -23.03 2.25
N THR A 74 -12.31 -22.03 3.12
CA THR A 74 -12.98 -22.19 4.41
C THR A 74 -14.47 -22.50 4.22
N GLU A 75 -15.16 -21.77 3.34
CA GLU A 75 -16.56 -22.00 3.00
C GLU A 75 -16.78 -23.39 2.40
N GLU A 76 -15.95 -23.81 1.44
CA GLU A 76 -16.00 -25.15 0.84
C GLU A 76 -15.85 -26.25 1.90
N ARG A 77 -14.84 -26.13 2.76
CA ARG A 77 -14.62 -27.07 3.86
C ARG A 77 -15.84 -27.13 4.78
N ASP A 78 -16.44 -25.99 5.10
CA ASP A 78 -17.56 -25.93 6.03
C ASP A 78 -18.85 -26.50 5.42
N ILE A 79 -19.06 -26.34 4.11
CA ILE A 79 -20.14 -27.01 3.38
C ILE A 79 -19.96 -28.53 3.46
N LEU A 80 -18.76 -29.05 3.19
CA LEU A 80 -18.47 -30.48 3.25
C LEU A 80 -18.69 -31.05 4.66
N LYS A 81 -18.26 -30.32 5.70
CA LYS A 81 -18.52 -30.71 7.10
C LYS A 81 -20.02 -30.77 7.41
N LYS A 82 -20.79 -29.77 6.98
CA LYS A 82 -22.25 -29.75 7.16
C LYS A 82 -22.93 -30.92 6.46
N ALA A 83 -22.51 -31.22 5.23
CA ALA A 83 -23.02 -32.36 4.47
C ALA A 83 -22.72 -33.69 5.17
N ALA A 84 -21.48 -33.89 5.63
CA ALA A 84 -21.10 -35.10 6.37
C ALA A 84 -21.94 -35.31 7.63
N VAL A 85 -22.17 -34.24 8.41
CA VAL A 85 -23.05 -34.30 9.60
C VAL A 85 -24.48 -34.65 9.22
N TYR A 86 -25.02 -34.05 8.16
CA TYR A 86 -26.37 -34.35 7.67
C TYR A 86 -26.52 -35.82 7.23
N PHE A 87 -25.57 -36.36 6.46
CA PHE A 87 -25.65 -37.76 6.03
C PHE A 87 -25.49 -38.76 7.18
N ALA A 88 -24.64 -38.45 8.16
CA ALA A 88 -24.49 -39.28 9.35
C ALA A 88 -25.80 -39.38 10.14
N SER A 89 -26.59 -38.30 10.25
CA SER A 89 -27.86 -38.29 10.98
C SER A 89 -29.05 -38.88 10.21
N GLN A 90 -28.91 -39.19 8.93
CA GLN A 90 -29.94 -39.88 8.12
C GLN A 90 -29.68 -41.40 8.01
N SER A 91 -28.56 -41.88 8.54
CA SER A 91 -28.14 -43.29 8.45
C SER A 91 -28.51 -44.12 9.69
N ASP A 92 -29.18 -43.49 10.68
CA ASP A 92 -29.85 -44.11 11.83
C ASP A 92 -31.36 -44.23 11.57
#